data_AF-A0A373CLT4-F1
#
_entry.id   AF-A0A373CLT4-F1
#
_cell.length_a   1.000
_cell.length_b   1.000
_cell.length_c   1.000
_cell.angle_alpha   90.00
_cell.angle_beta   90.00
_cell.angle_gamma   90.00
#
_symmetry.space_group_name_H-M   'P 1'
#
loop_
_entity.id
_entity.type
_entity.pdbx_description
1 polymer ?
#
loop_
_entity_poly.entity_id
_entity_poly.type
_entity_poly.pdbx_seq_one_letter_code
_entity_poly.pdbx_strand_id
1 'polypeptide(L)'
;MNKRKFGIYIPSYKRAATITTHKLLEYYKVVVRKSEEDEYLKVIPKENLIAVPDEEINNIVKVVNWIVDNSEEDVIAMIDDDMNDLIYRLDFNEKITDPEVITSELERIAQLMVDLDIGYGAVDASIAPWNYAQEFTFAGTSGGLRWFNKKVYKARFDEKIGYCCDTDAVLQELLKNRIILKPKCCGQAFL
;
A
#
# COMPACT_ATOMS: atom_id res chain seq x y z
N MET A 1 -6.86 21.96 13.34
CA MET A 1 -7.16 20.54 13.05
C MET A 1 -5.84 19.81 12.97
N ASN A 2 -5.63 18.79 13.79
CA ASN A 2 -4.40 17.99 13.75
C ASN A 2 -4.34 17.28 12.39
N LYS A 3 -3.27 17.52 11.62
CA LYS A 3 -2.97 16.78 10.41
C LYS A 3 -2.92 15.30 10.78
N ARG A 4 -3.67 14.42 10.09
CA ARG A 4 -3.49 12.98 10.27
C ARG A 4 -2.02 12.67 9.94
N LYS A 5 -1.33 11.98 10.84
CA LYS A 5 0.07 11.54 10.61
C LYS A 5 0.16 10.34 9.68
N PHE A 6 -0.98 9.74 9.36
CA PHE A 6 -1.13 8.56 8.54
C PHE A 6 -2.11 8.78 7.40
N GLY A 7 -1.76 8.34 6.19
CA GLY A 7 -2.58 8.45 4.98
C GLY A 7 -2.67 7.12 4.23
N ILE A 8 -3.77 6.90 3.49
CA ILE A 8 -3.98 5.69 2.69
C ILE A 8 -4.14 6.09 1.22
N TYR A 9 -3.32 5.49 0.37
CA TYR A 9 -3.24 5.82 -1.06
C TYR A 9 -3.54 4.60 -1.92
N ILE A 10 -4.32 4.79 -2.99
CA ILE A 10 -4.72 3.75 -3.93
C ILE A 10 -4.26 4.18 -5.33
N PRO A 11 -3.09 3.74 -5.81
CA PRO A 11 -2.71 3.96 -7.21
C PRO A 11 -3.63 3.15 -8.11
N SER A 12 -4.19 3.79 -9.14
CA SER A 12 -5.13 3.14 -10.05
C SER A 12 -4.88 3.55 -11.50
N TYR A 13 -5.06 2.61 -12.43
CA TYR A 13 -4.86 2.81 -13.86
C TYR A 13 -5.84 1.94 -14.66
N LYS A 14 -6.61 2.56 -15.57
CA LYS A 14 -7.59 1.89 -16.44
C LYS A 14 -8.63 1.02 -15.71
N ARG A 15 -8.95 1.36 -14.47
CA ARG A 15 -9.83 0.58 -13.59
C ARG A 15 -10.96 1.39 -12.98
N ALA A 16 -11.29 2.57 -13.52
CA ALA A 16 -12.41 3.39 -13.03
C ALA A 16 -13.73 2.60 -12.90
N ALA A 17 -14.01 1.68 -13.82
CA ALA A 17 -15.24 0.87 -13.76
C ALA A 17 -15.19 -0.30 -12.77
N THR A 18 -13.99 -0.75 -12.38
CA THR A 18 -13.78 -2.01 -11.62
C THR A 18 -13.07 -1.82 -10.29
N ILE A 19 -12.65 -0.60 -9.95
CA ILE A 19 -12.00 -0.27 -8.68
C ILE A 19 -12.93 -0.61 -7.51
N THR A 20 -12.41 -1.35 -6.53
CA THR A 20 -13.18 -1.81 -5.36
C THR A 20 -12.58 -1.40 -4.03
N THR A 21 -11.26 -1.24 -3.95
CA THR A 21 -10.54 -1.02 -2.68
C THR A 21 -11.04 0.16 -1.88
N HIS A 22 -11.43 1.25 -2.55
CA HIS A 22 -11.95 2.46 -1.90
C HIS A 22 -13.23 2.21 -1.06
N LYS A 23 -13.97 1.13 -1.32
CA LYS A 23 -15.18 0.75 -0.58
C LYS A 23 -14.87 0.07 0.76
N LEU A 24 -13.62 -0.34 0.97
CA LEU A 24 -13.17 -1.07 2.17
C LEU A 24 -12.64 -0.14 3.27
N LEU A 25 -12.60 1.18 3.06
CA LEU A 25 -11.84 2.11 3.88
C LEU A 25 -12.71 3.32 4.29
N GLU A 26 -12.49 3.84 5.49
CA GLU A 26 -13.16 5.07 5.95
C GLU A 26 -12.60 6.33 5.27
N TYR A 27 -11.32 6.31 4.91
CA TYR A 27 -10.65 7.40 4.22
C TYR A 27 -9.53 6.89 3.33
N TYR A 28 -9.30 7.60 2.23
CA TYR A 28 -8.31 7.23 1.22
C TYR A 28 -8.05 8.39 0.25
N LYS A 29 -6.98 8.26 -0.54
CA LYS A 29 -6.72 9.06 -1.74
C LYS A 29 -6.47 8.12 -2.91
N VAL A 30 -7.26 8.23 -3.98
CA VAL A 30 -7.03 7.52 -5.24
C VAL A 30 -6.12 8.37 -6.12
N VAL A 31 -5.01 7.80 -6.57
CA VAL A 31 -4.01 8.49 -7.39
C VAL A 31 -4.07 7.96 -8.81
N VAL A 32 -4.35 8.85 -9.76
CA VAL A 32 -4.59 8.51 -11.18
C VAL A 32 -3.87 9.46 -12.11
N ARG A 33 -3.72 9.04 -13.36
CA ARG A 33 -3.23 9.89 -14.44
C ARG A 33 -4.22 11.00 -14.74
N LYS A 34 -3.71 12.18 -15.08
CA LYS A 34 -4.53 13.35 -15.41
C LYS A 34 -5.45 13.06 -16.59
N SER A 35 -4.99 12.27 -17.56
CA SER A 35 -5.82 11.82 -18.69
C SER A 35 -7.03 10.96 -18.30
N GLU A 36 -7.06 10.37 -17.10
CA GLU A 36 -8.15 9.51 -16.62
C GLU A 36 -9.04 10.18 -15.57
N GLU A 37 -8.75 11.44 -15.18
CA GLU A 37 -9.43 12.16 -14.11
C GLU A 37 -10.96 12.15 -14.27
N ASP A 38 -11.46 12.48 -15.47
CA ASP A 38 -12.90 12.57 -15.74
C ASP A 38 -13.63 11.22 -15.57
N GLU A 39 -12.98 10.11 -15.89
CA GLU A 39 -13.57 8.77 -15.71
C GLU A 39 -13.61 8.39 -14.22
N TYR A 40 -12.56 8.70 -13.47
CA TYR A 40 -12.52 8.41 -12.03
C TYR A 40 -13.44 9.31 -11.22
N LEU A 41 -13.65 10.57 -11.61
CA LEU A 41 -14.58 11.48 -10.95
C LEU A 41 -16.05 10.99 -11.00
N LYS A 42 -16.39 10.05 -11.89
CA LYS A 42 -17.72 9.42 -11.93
C LYS A 42 -17.97 8.45 -10.77
N VAL A 43 -16.90 7.94 -10.15
CA VAL A 43 -16.98 6.88 -9.13
C VAL A 43 -16.26 7.22 -7.83
N ILE A 44 -15.28 8.14 -7.86
CA ILE A 44 -14.52 8.61 -6.70
C ILE A 44 -14.90 10.07 -6.40
N PRO A 45 -15.21 10.42 -5.14
CA PRO A 45 -15.39 11.81 -4.73
C PRO A 45 -14.17 12.66 -5.03
N LYS A 46 -14.37 13.89 -5.52
CA LYS A 46 -13.30 14.80 -5.96
C LYS A 46 -12.25 15.04 -4.86
N GLU A 47 -12.70 15.16 -3.61
CA GLU A 47 -11.85 15.34 -2.44
C GLU A 47 -10.89 14.17 -2.20
N ASN A 48 -11.22 12.97 -2.70
CA ASN A 48 -10.42 11.76 -2.54
C ASN A 48 -9.65 11.39 -3.81
N LEU A 49 -9.70 12.22 -4.87
CA LEU A 49 -8.98 11.97 -6.11
C LEU A 49 -7.77 12.90 -6.26
N ILE A 50 -6.62 12.32 -6.63
CA ILE A 50 -5.40 13.04 -6.97
C ILE A 50 -5.05 12.71 -8.41
N ALA A 51 -5.22 13.68 -9.30
CA ALA A 51 -4.89 13.57 -10.71
C ALA A 51 -3.50 14.16 -10.96
N VAL A 52 -2.56 13.33 -11.41
CA VAL A 52 -1.14 13.66 -11.59
C VAL A 52 -0.79 13.64 -13.08
N PRO A 53 0.07 14.54 -13.61
CA PRO A 53 0.53 14.47 -15.00
C PRO A 53 0.97 13.06 -15.38
N ASP A 54 0.51 12.58 -16.54
CA ASP A 54 0.71 11.20 -16.99
C ASP A 54 2.19 10.80 -16.95
N GLU A 55 3.10 11.69 -17.33
CA GLU A 55 4.54 11.49 -17.43
C GLU A 55 5.21 11.24 -16.06
N GLU A 56 4.62 11.77 -15.00
CA GLU A 56 5.11 11.63 -13.62
C GLU A 56 4.74 10.29 -13.00
N ILE A 57 3.69 9.62 -13.50
CA ILE A 57 3.17 8.35 -12.96
C ILE A 57 2.85 7.32 -14.05
N ASN A 58 3.57 7.35 -15.17
CA ASN A 58 3.31 6.48 -16.33
C ASN A 58 3.70 5.01 -16.14
N ASN A 59 4.26 4.64 -14.99
CA ASN A 59 4.53 3.25 -14.61
C ASN A 59 4.44 3.07 -13.09
N ILE A 60 4.45 1.80 -12.65
CA ILE A 60 4.31 1.45 -11.23
C ILE A 60 5.45 2.02 -10.37
N VAL A 61 6.69 2.00 -10.85
CA VAL A 61 7.85 2.53 -10.10
C VAL A 61 7.65 4.02 -9.80
N LYS A 62 7.26 4.78 -10.82
CA LYS A 62 7.03 6.21 -10.73
C LYS A 62 5.85 6.57 -9.85
N VAL A 63 4.71 5.88 -9.97
CA VAL A 63 3.55 6.17 -9.11
C VAL A 63 3.87 5.92 -7.64
N VAL A 64 4.58 4.83 -7.31
CA VAL A 64 4.98 4.54 -5.94
C VAL A 64 5.93 5.62 -5.40
N ASN A 65 7.00 5.92 -6.14
CA ASN A 65 7.94 6.96 -5.72
C ASN A 65 7.25 8.33 -5.59
N TRP A 66 6.37 8.69 -6.53
CA TRP A 66 5.61 9.94 -6.50
C TRP A 66 4.73 10.05 -5.25
N ILE A 67 4.00 8.98 -4.90
CA ILE A 67 3.15 8.95 -3.70
C ILE A 67 3.99 9.11 -2.42
N VAL A 68 5.13 8.41 -2.34
CA VAL A 68 6.05 8.51 -1.20
C VAL A 68 6.59 9.94 -1.06
N ASP A 69 6.91 10.60 -2.17
CA ASP A 69 7.53 11.93 -2.17
C ASP A 69 6.52 13.08 -1.98
N ASN A 70 5.28 12.93 -2.45
CA ASN A 70 4.28 14.00 -2.48
C ASN A 70 3.16 13.87 -1.43
N SER A 71 3.06 12.72 -0.75
CA SER A 71 2.12 12.57 0.37
C SER A 71 2.43 13.56 1.50
N GLU A 72 1.38 14.06 2.16
CA GLU A 72 1.55 15.03 3.25
C GLU A 72 1.87 14.37 4.59
N GLU A 73 1.52 13.09 4.73
CA GLU A 73 1.64 12.32 5.96
C GLU A 73 3.06 11.77 6.14
N ASP A 74 3.46 11.55 7.39
CA ASP A 74 4.79 11.01 7.73
C ASP A 74 4.85 9.50 7.45
N VAL A 75 3.72 8.82 7.63
CA VAL A 75 3.56 7.40 7.35
C VAL A 75 2.39 7.23 6.40
N ILE A 76 2.53 6.36 5.41
CA ILE A 76 1.44 6.06 4.48
C ILE A 76 1.27 4.57 4.30
N ALA A 77 0.04 4.13 4.04
CA ALA A 77 -0.23 2.84 3.43
C ALA A 77 -0.60 3.04 1.96
N MET A 78 -0.19 2.08 1.14
CA MET A 78 -0.52 2.01 -0.27
C MET A 78 -1.15 0.66 -0.56
N ILE A 79 -2.30 0.69 -1.22
CA ILE A 79 -3.11 -0.49 -1.47
C ILE A 79 -3.47 -0.56 -2.96
N ASP A 80 -3.33 -1.73 -3.57
CA ASP A 80 -3.77 -1.98 -4.94
C ASP A 80 -5.28 -1.69 -5.09
N ASP A 81 -5.73 -1.37 -6.30
CA ASP A 81 -7.07 -0.83 -6.57
C ASP A 81 -8.18 -1.89 -6.74
N ASP A 82 -7.79 -3.18 -6.75
CA ASP A 82 -8.67 -4.34 -6.92
C ASP A 82 -8.73 -5.29 -5.71
N MET A 83 -8.47 -4.74 -4.51
CA MET A 83 -8.71 -5.45 -3.27
C MET A 83 -10.21 -5.57 -3.02
N ASN A 84 -10.64 -6.78 -2.64
CA ASN A 84 -12.04 -7.07 -2.30
C ASN A 84 -12.21 -7.38 -0.82
N ASP A 85 -11.18 -7.95 -0.19
CA ASP A 85 -11.22 -8.32 1.21
C ASP A 85 -9.85 -8.02 1.86
N LEU A 86 -9.87 -7.54 3.10
CA LEU A 86 -8.73 -7.64 4.00
C LEU A 86 -8.95 -8.88 4.88
N ILE A 87 -7.92 -9.71 5.04
CA ILE A 87 -8.01 -10.96 5.80
C ILE A 87 -6.96 -11.01 6.91
N TYR A 88 -7.31 -11.63 8.03
CA TYR A 88 -6.34 -12.12 9.01
C TYR A 88 -5.87 -13.51 8.58
N ARG A 89 -4.55 -13.71 8.54
CA ARG A 89 -3.90 -15.01 8.33
C ARG A 89 -3.62 -15.64 9.70
N LEU A 90 -4.64 -16.26 10.30
CA LEU A 90 -4.52 -17.07 11.51
C LEU A 90 -4.35 -18.55 11.12
N ASP A 91 -4.73 -19.50 11.98
CA ASP A 91 -4.81 -20.93 11.59
C ASP A 91 -5.82 -21.14 10.45
N PHE A 92 -6.83 -20.26 10.38
CA PHE A 92 -7.78 -20.12 9.28
C PHE A 92 -7.85 -18.65 8.85
N ASN A 93 -8.22 -18.42 7.58
CA ASN A 93 -8.41 -17.07 7.08
C ASN A 93 -9.75 -16.51 7.57
N GLU A 94 -9.70 -15.37 8.24
CA GLU A 94 -10.88 -14.62 8.66
C GLU A 94 -10.97 -13.31 7.88
N LYS A 95 -12.13 -13.05 7.27
CA LYS A 95 -12.39 -11.81 6.54
C LYS A 95 -12.72 -10.68 7.50
N ILE A 96 -12.13 -9.52 7.24
CA ILE A 96 -12.48 -8.26 7.89
C ILE A 96 -13.39 -7.52 6.93
N THR A 97 -14.64 -7.27 7.35
CA THR A 97 -15.67 -6.67 6.48
C THR A 97 -16.03 -5.24 6.86
N ASP A 98 -15.65 -4.82 8.07
CA ASP A 98 -15.98 -3.49 8.60
C ASP A 98 -14.90 -2.48 8.19
N PRO A 99 -15.23 -1.43 7.41
CA PRO A 99 -14.28 -0.41 7.00
C PRO A 99 -13.54 0.28 8.15
N GLU A 100 -14.19 0.47 9.30
CA GLU A 100 -13.56 1.07 10.49
C GLU A 100 -12.45 0.15 11.03
N VAL A 101 -12.74 -1.15 11.10
CA VAL A 101 -11.77 -2.16 11.57
C VAL A 101 -10.61 -2.30 10.57
N ILE A 102 -10.89 -2.33 9.27
CA ILE A 102 -9.86 -2.38 8.22
C ILE A 102 -8.94 -1.17 8.36
N THR A 103 -9.52 0.03 8.44
CA THR A 103 -8.76 1.29 8.54
C THR A 103 -7.93 1.32 9.83
N SER A 104 -8.52 0.92 10.96
CA SER A 104 -7.85 0.83 12.26
C SER A 104 -6.67 -0.16 12.25
N GLU A 105 -6.79 -1.27 11.53
CA GLU A 105 -5.67 -2.22 11.39
C GLU A 105 -4.51 -1.61 10.60
N LEU A 106 -4.79 -0.85 9.54
CA LEU A 106 -3.74 -0.14 8.79
C LEU A 106 -3.02 0.88 9.67
N GLU A 107 -3.77 1.62 10.49
CA GLU A 107 -3.24 2.56 11.47
C GLU A 107 -2.42 1.86 12.56
N ARG A 108 -2.89 0.71 13.06
CA ARG A 108 -2.18 -0.08 14.07
C ARG A 108 -0.80 -0.52 13.57
N ILE A 109 -0.72 -1.00 12.32
CA ILE A 109 0.56 -1.37 11.71
C ILE A 109 1.46 -0.15 11.51
N ALA A 110 0.91 0.97 11.06
CA ALA A 110 1.66 2.22 10.94
C ALA A 110 2.24 2.69 12.27
N GLN A 111 1.46 2.61 13.36
CA GLN A 111 1.91 2.97 14.71
C GLN A 111 3.08 2.08 15.16
N LEU A 112 3.00 0.76 14.93
CA LEU A 112 4.11 -0.16 15.22
C LEU A 112 5.38 0.20 14.44
N MET A 113 5.25 0.60 13.18
CA MET A 113 6.41 1.03 12.37
C MET A 113 7.04 2.32 12.90
N VAL A 114 6.25 3.24 13.44
CA VAL A 114 6.77 4.47 14.09
C VAL A 114 7.48 4.11 15.38
N ASP A 115 6.88 3.29 16.23
CA ASP A 115 7.41 2.94 17.54
C ASP A 115 8.71 2.12 17.46
N LEU A 116 8.84 1.29 16.42
CA LEU A 116 10.00 0.44 16.18
C LEU A 116 11.01 1.05 15.18
N ASP A 117 10.76 2.25 14.67
CA ASP A 117 11.59 2.94 13.67
C ASP A 117 11.85 2.10 12.40
N ILE A 118 10.79 1.45 11.89
CA ILE A 118 10.85 0.59 10.70
C ILE A 118 10.41 1.38 9.47
N GLY A 119 11.23 1.35 8.41
CA GLY A 119 11.02 2.12 7.18
C GLY A 119 9.96 1.57 6.24
N TYR A 120 9.84 0.25 6.15
CA TYR A 120 8.99 -0.42 5.16
C TYR A 120 8.25 -1.61 5.76
N GLY A 121 6.97 -1.69 5.44
CA GLY A 121 6.13 -2.84 5.77
C GLY A 121 5.37 -3.32 4.54
N ALA A 122 5.13 -4.62 4.43
CA ALA A 122 4.33 -5.17 3.35
C ALA A 122 3.67 -6.49 3.75
N VAL A 123 2.49 -6.74 3.21
CA VAL A 123 1.88 -8.09 3.23
C VAL A 123 2.57 -8.97 2.19
N ASP A 124 2.43 -10.29 2.28
CA ASP A 124 2.88 -11.19 1.21
C ASP A 124 1.85 -11.23 0.08
N ALA A 125 2.28 -11.63 -1.12
CA ALA A 125 1.36 -11.82 -2.26
C ALA A 125 0.39 -13.01 -2.08
N SER A 126 0.65 -13.90 -1.12
CA SER A 126 -0.14 -15.10 -0.91
C SER A 126 -1.00 -15.04 0.35
N ILE A 127 -2.28 -15.39 0.18
CA ILE A 127 -3.27 -15.52 1.26
C ILE A 127 -3.15 -16.84 2.04
N ALA A 128 -2.27 -17.76 1.62
CA ALA A 128 -2.15 -19.05 2.28
C ALA A 128 -1.61 -18.86 3.72
N PRO A 129 -2.31 -19.36 4.76
CA PRO A 129 -1.91 -19.18 6.15
C PRO A 129 -0.47 -19.61 6.44
N TRP A 130 -0.04 -20.73 5.86
CA TRP A 130 1.28 -21.32 6.07
C TRP A 130 2.41 -20.64 5.29
N ASN A 131 2.11 -19.71 4.37
CA ASN A 131 3.14 -18.93 3.67
C ASN A 131 3.68 -17.80 4.53
N TYR A 132 3.03 -17.48 5.65
CA TYR A 132 3.61 -16.65 6.69
C TYR A 132 4.56 -17.48 7.56
N ALA A 133 5.85 -17.18 7.50
CA ALA A 133 6.83 -17.85 8.35
C ALA A 133 6.90 -17.24 9.76
N GLN A 134 7.20 -15.94 9.85
CA GLN A 134 7.42 -15.20 11.11
C GLN A 134 7.41 -13.68 10.86
N GLU A 135 7.22 -12.89 11.91
CA GLU A 135 7.12 -11.41 11.88
C GLU A 135 8.37 -10.74 11.30
N PHE A 136 9.53 -11.40 11.43
CA PHE A 136 10.83 -10.96 10.93
C PHE A 136 11.43 -11.99 9.97
N THR A 137 11.15 -11.89 8.67
CA THR A 137 11.77 -12.75 7.64
C THR A 137 12.53 -11.92 6.60
N PHE A 138 13.73 -12.39 6.25
CA PHE A 138 14.55 -11.83 5.18
C PHE A 138 14.06 -12.22 3.78
N ALA A 139 13.06 -13.11 3.70
CA ALA A 139 12.54 -13.66 2.46
C ALA A 139 11.04 -13.41 2.31
N GLY A 140 10.64 -12.94 1.13
CA GLY A 140 9.28 -12.98 0.62
C GLY A 140 8.93 -11.76 -0.21
N THR A 141 7.93 -11.91 -1.05
CA THR A 141 7.46 -10.86 -1.97
C THR A 141 6.59 -9.83 -1.23
N SER A 142 6.53 -8.62 -1.77
CA SER A 142 5.55 -7.62 -1.34
C SER A 142 4.27 -7.86 -2.12
N GLY A 143 3.14 -7.99 -1.44
CA GLY A 143 1.81 -8.07 -2.03
C GLY A 143 1.22 -6.69 -2.31
N GLY A 144 -0.09 -6.66 -2.52
CA GLY A 144 -0.86 -5.46 -2.87
C GLY A 144 -1.14 -4.48 -1.74
N LEU A 145 -0.53 -4.66 -0.57
CA LEU A 145 -0.65 -3.74 0.57
C LEU A 145 0.72 -3.50 1.20
N ARG A 146 1.09 -2.22 1.33
CA ARG A 146 2.43 -1.76 1.73
C ARG A 146 2.32 -0.55 2.64
N TRP A 147 3.33 -0.35 3.48
CA TRP A 147 3.47 0.81 4.35
C TRP A 147 4.85 1.43 4.19
N PHE A 148 4.91 2.75 4.29
CA PHE A 148 6.13 3.53 4.19
C PHE A 148 6.19 4.50 5.37
N ASN A 149 7.19 4.34 6.23
CA ASN A 149 7.54 5.35 7.23
C ASN A 149 8.63 6.25 6.63
N LYS A 150 8.22 7.40 6.08
CA LYS A 150 9.06 8.24 5.23
C LYS A 150 10.29 8.80 5.96
N LYS A 151 10.24 8.88 7.30
CA LYS A 151 11.35 9.36 8.11
C LYS A 151 12.58 8.44 8.03
N VAL A 152 12.36 7.13 7.91
CA VAL A 152 13.44 6.12 7.98
C VAL A 152 13.46 5.13 6.81
N TYR A 153 12.49 5.22 5.90
CA TYR A 153 12.50 4.54 4.61
C TYR A 153 13.71 4.96 3.76
N LYS A 154 14.45 3.99 3.19
CA LYS A 154 15.69 4.24 2.43
C LYS A 154 15.73 3.57 1.05
N ALA A 155 14.81 2.66 0.75
CA ALA A 155 14.67 2.06 -0.57
C ALA A 155 14.06 3.03 -1.56
N ARG A 156 14.26 2.75 -2.85
CA ARG A 156 13.61 3.44 -3.95
C ARG A 156 13.31 2.45 -5.05
N PHE A 157 12.11 2.51 -5.59
CA PHE A 157 11.74 1.68 -6.73
C PHE A 157 12.58 2.13 -7.94
N ASP A 158 13.23 1.19 -8.63
CA ASP A 158 14.11 1.46 -9.78
C ASP A 158 13.45 1.01 -11.09
N GLU A 159 13.32 1.92 -12.04
CA GLU A 159 12.72 1.67 -13.35
C GLU A 159 13.50 0.63 -14.16
N LYS A 160 14.81 0.45 -13.88
CA LYS A 160 15.66 -0.54 -14.56
C LYS A 160 15.31 -1.98 -14.20
N ILE A 161 14.73 -2.21 -13.02
CA ILE A 161 14.30 -3.54 -12.57
C ILE A 161 13.05 -3.96 -13.34
N GLY A 162 12.14 -3.02 -13.61
CA GLY A 162 10.89 -3.27 -14.31
C GLY A 162 9.96 -4.17 -13.51
N TYR A 163 9.97 -5.47 -13.80
CA TYR A 163 9.21 -6.49 -13.08
C TYR A 163 9.89 -6.83 -11.75
N CYS A 164 9.11 -7.13 -10.71
CA CYS A 164 9.62 -7.41 -9.36
C CYS A 164 10.31 -6.23 -8.65
N CYS A 165 10.04 -4.99 -9.08
CA CYS A 165 10.54 -3.77 -8.43
C CYS A 165 10.14 -3.66 -6.94
N ASP A 166 9.07 -4.34 -6.56
CA ASP A 166 8.59 -4.47 -5.20
C ASP A 166 9.45 -5.40 -4.32
N THR A 167 9.89 -6.51 -4.89
CA THR A 167 10.82 -7.43 -4.26
C THR A 167 12.19 -6.78 -4.12
N ASP A 168 12.61 -6.01 -5.14
CA ASP A 168 13.83 -5.20 -5.05
C ASP A 168 13.74 -4.16 -3.92
N ALA A 169 12.61 -3.47 -3.75
CA ALA A 169 12.41 -2.53 -2.64
C ALA A 169 12.55 -3.21 -1.26
N VAL A 170 12.01 -4.44 -1.11
CA VAL A 170 12.21 -5.25 0.11
C VAL A 170 13.69 -5.56 0.33
N LEU A 171 14.40 -6.00 -0.70
CA LEU A 171 15.83 -6.33 -0.60
C LEU A 171 16.68 -5.10 -0.28
N GLN A 172 16.35 -3.94 -0.86
CA GLN A 172 17.02 -2.67 -0.56
C GLN A 172 16.82 -2.27 0.91
N GLU A 173 15.62 -2.42 1.47
CA GLU A 173 15.37 -2.14 2.89
C GLU A 173 16.11 -3.12 3.80
N LEU A 174 16.09 -4.42 3.48
CA LEU A 174 16.88 -5.41 4.21
C LEU A 174 18.39 -5.15 4.08
N LEU A 175 18.85 -4.55 2.98
CA LEU A 175 20.25 -4.16 2.81
C LEU A 175 20.62 -2.90 3.62
N LYS A 176 19.73 -1.91 3.71
CA LYS A 176 20.03 -0.58 4.29
C LYS A 176 19.60 -0.44 5.76
N ASN A 177 18.44 -1.02 6.10
CA ASN A 177 17.81 -0.96 7.42
C ASN A 177 17.81 -2.31 8.15
N ARG A 178 18.15 -3.42 7.46
CA ARG A 178 18.26 -4.79 8.03
C ARG A 178 16.93 -5.39 8.50
N ILE A 179 15.82 -4.66 8.36
CA ILE A 179 14.52 -5.05 8.88
C ILE A 179 13.41 -4.48 8.02
N ILE A 180 12.34 -5.26 7.87
CA ILE A 180 11.04 -4.83 7.36
C ILE A 180 9.95 -5.42 8.27
N LEU A 181 8.77 -4.81 8.29
CA LEU A 181 7.63 -5.34 9.03
C LEU A 181 6.72 -6.17 8.11
N LYS A 182 6.47 -7.43 8.46
CA LYS A 182 5.48 -8.27 7.79
C LYS A 182 4.32 -8.58 8.73
N PRO A 183 3.17 -7.91 8.58
CA PRO A 183 2.02 -8.20 9.42
C PRO A 183 1.33 -9.51 8.99
N LYS A 184 0.65 -10.15 9.95
CA LYS A 184 -0.20 -11.33 9.71
C LYS A 184 -1.53 -11.01 9.01
N CYS A 185 -1.80 -9.76 8.65
CA CYS A 185 -2.90 -9.43 7.74
C CYS A 185 -2.43 -9.55 6.27
N CYS A 186 -3.36 -9.85 5.37
CA CYS A 186 -3.14 -9.86 3.93
C CYS A 186 -4.33 -9.19 3.25
N GLY A 187 -4.10 -8.45 2.19
CA GLY A 187 -5.17 -8.10 1.27
C GLY A 187 -5.38 -9.26 0.27
N GLN A 188 -6.63 -9.58 -0.04
CA GLN A 188 -6.97 -10.50 -1.12
C GLN A 188 -7.45 -9.70 -2.36
N ALA A 189 -6.65 -9.75 -3.43
CA ALA A 189 -7.09 -9.39 -4.78
C ALA A 189 -7.57 -10.67 -5.50
N PHE A 190 -8.52 -10.55 -6.44
CA PHE A 190 -8.86 -11.67 -7.31
C PHE A 190 -7.71 -11.95 -8.29
N LEU A 191 -7.40 -13.23 -8.51
CA LEU A 191 -6.74 -13.72 -9.74
C LEU A 191 -7.73 -13.64 -10.91
#